data_AF-Q4RNK6-F1
#
_entry.id   AF-Q4RNK6-F1
#
_cell.length_a   1.000
_cell.length_b   1.000
_cell.length_c   1.000
_cell.angle_alpha   90.00
_cell.angle_beta   90.00
_cell.angle_gamma   90.00
#
_symmetry.space_group_name_H-M   'P 1'
#
loop_
_entity.id
_entity.type
_entity.pdbx_description
1 polymer ?
#
loop_
_entity_poly.entity_id
_entity_poly.type
_entity_poly.pdbx_seq_one_letter_code
_entity_poly.pdbx_strand_id
1 'polypeptide(L)'
;MAGEPANSSLDLSHLTEAEQSKILQVLQRDLDLRLLDEGRVRILQETETDQRRLRSLSGAWFTEERNKRHHTWSGSALVHATLRCKRTKNRGLLICSPAGARIVPLTGFCGCCYSNGSASGKAVRW
;
A
#
# COMPACT_ATOMS: atom_id res chain seq x y z
N MET A 1 -26.99 11.62 -18.98
CA MET A 1 -26.78 10.27 -18.42
C MET A 1 -25.58 10.34 -17.50
N ALA A 2 -25.79 10.63 -16.21
CA ALA A 2 -24.69 10.64 -15.24
C ALA A 2 -24.28 9.18 -15.00
N GLY A 3 -23.09 8.82 -15.47
CA GLY A 3 -22.50 7.52 -15.12
C GLY A 3 -22.19 7.53 -13.63
N GLU A 4 -22.88 6.68 -12.89
CA GLU A 4 -22.51 6.35 -11.51
C GLU A 4 -21.01 6.09 -11.45
N PRO A 5 -20.24 6.76 -10.57
CA PRO A 5 -18.87 6.38 -10.35
C PRO A 5 -18.96 4.97 -9.79
N ALA A 6 -18.57 3.97 -10.59
CA ALA A 6 -18.48 2.61 -10.11
C ALA A 6 -17.51 2.65 -8.92
N ASN A 7 -18.09 2.67 -7.73
CA ASN A 7 -17.41 2.58 -6.46
C ASN A 7 -16.69 1.25 -6.51
N SER A 8 -15.44 1.29 -6.99
CA SER A 8 -14.58 0.15 -7.23
C SER A 8 -14.14 -0.41 -5.88
N SER A 9 -15.08 -0.96 -5.14
CA SER A 9 -14.84 -1.76 -3.96
C SER A 9 -15.29 -3.16 -4.31
N LEU A 10 -14.33 -4.09 -4.35
CA LEU A 10 -14.62 -5.51 -4.50
C LEU A 10 -15.48 -5.96 -3.31
N ASP A 11 -16.51 -6.76 -3.57
CA ASP A 11 -17.25 -7.40 -2.48
C ASP A 11 -16.45 -8.58 -1.90
N LEU A 12 -15.99 -8.40 -0.67
CA LEU A 12 -15.25 -9.40 0.11
C LEU A 12 -16.00 -9.72 1.42
N SER A 13 -17.32 -9.54 1.45
CA SER A 13 -18.17 -9.77 2.63
C SER A 13 -18.17 -11.23 3.08
N HIS A 14 -18.16 -12.18 2.14
CA HIS A 14 -18.20 -13.63 2.37
C HIS A 14 -16.98 -14.23 3.09
N LEU A 15 -15.85 -13.52 3.11
CA LEU A 15 -14.62 -14.04 3.70
C LEU A 15 -14.65 -13.96 5.23
N THR A 16 -14.22 -15.05 5.87
CA THR A 16 -13.99 -15.10 7.32
C THR A 16 -12.79 -14.26 7.75
N GLU A 17 -12.68 -13.95 9.03
CA GLU A 17 -11.53 -13.18 9.56
C GLU A 17 -10.19 -13.89 9.37
N ALA A 18 -10.18 -15.23 9.49
CA ALA A 18 -9.00 -16.04 9.28
C ALA A 18 -8.52 -15.98 7.82
N GLU A 19 -9.44 -16.05 6.86
CA GLU A 19 -9.13 -15.91 5.44
C GLU A 19 -8.66 -14.51 5.09
N GLN A 20 -9.34 -13.48 5.62
CA GLN A 20 -8.92 -12.09 5.42
C GLN A 20 -7.51 -11.84 5.95
N SER A 21 -7.15 -12.42 7.10
CA SER A 21 -5.79 -12.32 7.65
C SER A 21 -4.74 -12.97 6.74
N LYS A 22 -5.05 -14.14 6.17
CA LYS A 22 -4.15 -14.80 5.20
C LYS A 22 -3.94 -13.93 3.96
N ILE A 23 -5.00 -13.31 3.43
CA ILE A 23 -4.90 -12.39 2.29
C ILE A 23 -4.03 -11.18 2.64
N LEU A 24 -4.24 -10.56 3.81
CA LEU A 24 -3.42 -9.43 4.25
C LEU A 24 -1.93 -9.78 4.37
N GLN A 25 -1.59 -10.99 4.83
CA GLN A 25 -0.20 -11.45 4.88
C GLN A 25 0.41 -11.61 3.47
N VAL A 26 -0.37 -12.07 2.49
CA VAL A 26 0.09 -12.12 1.08
C VAL A 26 0.34 -10.71 0.57
N LEU A 27 -0.57 -9.77 0.83
CA LEU A 27 -0.43 -8.39 0.38
C LEU A 27 0.76 -7.67 1.04
N GLN A 28 1.06 -7.98 2.30
CA GLN A 28 2.24 -7.44 2.99
C GLN A 28 3.53 -7.92 2.32
N ARG A 29 3.68 -9.22 2.08
CA ARG A 29 4.86 -9.76 1.39
C ARG A 29 5.03 -9.20 -0.02
N ASP A 30 3.92 -9.00 -0.71
CA ASP A 30 3.88 -8.38 -2.05
C ASP A 30 4.29 -6.89 -2.00
N LEU A 31 3.93 -6.15 -0.95
CA LEU A 31 4.45 -4.81 -0.72
C LEU A 31 5.96 -4.81 -0.46
N ASP A 32 6.44 -5.69 0.42
CA ASP A 32 7.85 -5.79 0.76
C ASP A 32 8.68 -6.14 -0.49
N LEU A 33 8.18 -7.06 -1.32
CA LEU A 33 8.80 -7.42 -2.60
C LEU A 33 8.89 -6.22 -3.56
N ARG A 34 7.82 -5.43 -3.67
CA ARG A 34 7.82 -4.22 -4.51
C ARG A 34 8.83 -3.19 -4.05
N LEU A 35 8.96 -2.96 -2.74
CA LEU A 35 9.94 -2.04 -2.19
C LEU A 35 11.38 -2.47 -2.48
N LEU A 36 11.66 -3.77 -2.41
CA LEU A 36 12.96 -4.31 -2.80
C LEU A 36 13.22 -4.13 -4.30
N ASP A 37 12.20 -4.36 -5.13
CA ASP A 37 12.31 -4.17 -6.57
C ASP A 37 12.51 -2.69 -6.95
N GLU A 38 11.83 -1.76 -6.29
CA GLU A 38 12.06 -0.31 -6.44
C GLU A 38 13.51 0.06 -6.15
N GLY A 39 14.10 -0.52 -5.08
CA GLY A 39 15.53 -0.37 -4.77
C GLY A 39 16.43 -0.90 -5.89
N ARG A 40 16.14 -2.10 -6.41
CA ARG A 40 16.86 -2.69 -7.55
C ARG A 40 16.76 -1.82 -8.80
N VAL A 41 15.57 -1.30 -9.12
CA VAL A 41 15.32 -0.44 -10.28
C VAL A 41 16.07 0.88 -10.16
N ARG A 42 16.15 1.46 -8.95
CA ARG A 42 16.93 2.68 -8.71
C ARG A 42 18.41 2.47 -9.05
N ILE A 43 19.00 1.38 -8.58
CA ILE A 43 20.39 1.02 -8.90
C ILE A 43 20.56 0.80 -10.42
N LEU A 44 19.59 0.15 -11.07
CA LEU A 44 19.61 -0.06 -12.52
C LEU A 44 19.60 1.25 -13.31
N GLN A 45 18.83 2.25 -12.87
CA GLN A 45 18.77 3.56 -13.51
C GLN A 45 20.11 4.30 -13.45
N GLU A 46 20.93 4.04 -12.44
CA GLU A 46 22.26 4.64 -12.27
C GLU A 46 23.35 3.88 -13.06
N THR A 47 23.15 2.58 -13.28
CA THR A 47 24.20 1.69 -13.83
C THR A 47 24.02 1.36 -15.30
N GLU A 48 22.79 1.29 -15.82
CA GLU A 48 22.50 0.93 -17.20
C GLU A 48 22.31 2.18 -18.07
N THR A 49 23.14 2.33 -19.10
CA THR A 49 23.11 3.48 -20.00
C THR A 49 22.14 3.29 -21.17
N ASP A 50 21.97 2.05 -21.64
CA ASP A 50 21.03 1.76 -22.73
C ASP A 50 19.58 1.83 -22.24
N GLN A 51 18.86 2.83 -22.73
CA GLN A 51 17.47 3.09 -22.38
C GLN A 51 16.51 1.96 -22.77
N ARG A 52 16.76 1.25 -23.89
CA ARG A 52 15.91 0.12 -24.28
C ARG A 52 16.07 -1.06 -23.33
N ARG A 53 17.31 -1.31 -22.93
CA ARG A 53 17.65 -2.36 -21.95
C ARG A 53 17.12 -1.99 -20.57
N LEU A 54 17.29 -0.75 -20.13
CA LEU A 54 16.74 -0.23 -18.88
C LEU A 54 15.22 -0.39 -18.82
N ARG A 55 14.49 -0.01 -19.88
CA ARG A 55 13.02 -0.18 -19.96
C ARG A 55 12.59 -1.65 -19.85
N SER A 56 13.40 -2.56 -20.39
CA SER A 56 13.14 -4.00 -20.34
C SER A 56 13.42 -4.58 -18.95
N LEU A 57 14.57 -4.26 -18.34
CA LEU A 57 15.02 -4.76 -17.04
C LEU A 57 14.24 -4.19 -15.84
N SER A 58 13.78 -2.94 -15.95
CA SER A 58 12.91 -2.31 -14.96
C SER A 58 11.47 -2.80 -15.02
N GLY A 59 11.08 -3.48 -16.11
CA GLY A 59 9.68 -3.88 -16.33
C GLY A 59 8.75 -2.72 -16.68
N ALA A 60 9.28 -1.52 -16.96
CA ALA A 60 8.47 -0.33 -17.31
C ALA A 60 7.56 -0.59 -18.52
N TRP A 61 8.05 -1.34 -19.51
CA TRP A 61 7.26 -1.72 -20.70
C TRP A 61 5.94 -2.43 -20.33
N PHE A 62 5.94 -3.28 -19.31
CA PHE A 62 4.76 -4.02 -18.89
C PHE A 62 3.79 -3.12 -18.13
N THR A 63 4.34 -2.22 -17.29
CA THR A 63 3.54 -1.23 -16.57
C THR A 63 2.82 -0.29 -17.54
N GLU A 64 3.51 0.18 -18.59
CA GLU A 64 2.92 0.99 -19.65
C GLU A 64 1.78 0.23 -20.37
N GLU A 65 2.02 -1.02 -20.77
CA GLU A 65 1.04 -1.82 -21.50
C GLU A 65 -0.19 -2.16 -20.63
N ARG A 66 0.04 -2.47 -19.34
CA ARG A 66 -1.02 -2.68 -18.35
C ARG A 66 -1.87 -1.42 -18.19
N ASN A 67 -1.24 -0.25 -18.08
CA ASN A 67 -1.94 1.01 -17.83
C ASN A 67 -2.87 1.40 -18.99
N LYS A 68 -2.55 1.00 -20.24
CA LYS A 68 -3.45 1.19 -21.39
C LYS A 68 -4.80 0.48 -21.21
N ARG A 69 -4.82 -0.67 -20.55
CA ARG A 69 -6.04 -1.48 -20.32
C ARG A 69 -6.71 -1.14 -18.99
N HIS A 70 -5.91 -0.85 -17.99
CA HIS A 70 -6.35 -0.64 -16.63
C HIS A 70 -5.74 0.67 -16.11
N HIS A 71 -6.44 1.78 -16.35
CA HIS A 71 -6.10 3.10 -15.81
C HIS A 71 -6.36 3.24 -14.29
N THR A 72 -6.91 2.21 -13.68
CA THR A 72 -7.37 2.20 -12.29
C THR A 72 -6.31 1.55 -11.38
N TRP A 73 -6.55 1.69 -10.09
CA TRP A 73 -5.86 1.08 -8.96
C TRP A 73 -5.49 -0.40 -9.17
N SER A 74 -4.31 -0.80 -8.66
CA SER A 74 -3.85 -2.18 -8.75
C SER A 74 -4.76 -3.13 -7.97
N GLY A 75 -4.86 -4.39 -8.39
CA GLY A 75 -5.69 -5.38 -7.70
C GLY A 75 -5.30 -5.57 -6.22
N SER A 76 -4.00 -5.57 -5.91
CA SER A 76 -3.50 -5.68 -4.53
C SER A 76 -3.94 -4.50 -3.68
N ALA A 77 -3.84 -3.30 -4.24
CA ALA A 77 -4.26 -2.12 -3.56
C ALA A 77 -5.79 -2.14 -3.37
N LEU A 78 -6.56 -2.69 -4.33
CA LEU A 78 -8.03 -2.69 -4.32
C LEU A 78 -8.55 -3.50 -3.14
N VAL A 79 -7.98 -4.70 -2.99
CA VAL A 79 -8.24 -5.58 -1.86
C VAL A 79 -7.82 -4.91 -0.55
N HIS A 80 -6.66 -4.23 -0.51
CA HIS A 80 -6.24 -3.47 0.66
C HIS A 80 -7.25 -2.39 1.07
N ALA A 81 -7.79 -1.63 0.12
CA ALA A 81 -8.80 -0.60 0.38
C ALA A 81 -10.09 -1.22 0.93
N THR A 82 -10.62 -2.27 0.29
CA THR A 82 -11.82 -2.97 0.74
C THR A 82 -11.67 -3.52 2.16
N LEU A 83 -10.55 -4.20 2.47
CA LEU A 83 -10.35 -4.82 3.79
C LEU A 83 -10.14 -3.79 4.90
N ARG A 84 -9.52 -2.63 4.61
CA ARG A 84 -9.39 -1.52 5.58
C ARG A 84 -10.76 -0.96 5.99
N CYS A 85 -11.71 -0.85 5.07
CA CYS A 85 -13.06 -0.33 5.34
C CYS A 85 -13.95 -1.28 6.18
N LYS A 86 -13.75 -2.61 6.12
CA LYS A 86 -14.52 -3.54 6.98
C LYS A 86 -14.20 -3.35 8.46
N ARG A 87 -12.94 -3.04 8.79
CA ARG A 87 -12.52 -2.87 10.20
C ARG A 87 -13.13 -1.63 10.87
N THR A 88 -13.50 -0.61 10.09
CA THR A 88 -14.22 0.57 10.58
C THR A 88 -15.73 0.37 10.62
N LYS A 89 -16.31 -0.48 9.76
CA LYS A 89 -17.74 -0.81 9.77
C LYS A 89 -18.19 -1.56 11.04
N ASN A 90 -17.33 -2.41 11.61
CA ASN A 90 -17.55 -3.04 12.93
C ASN A 90 -17.39 -2.07 14.12
N ARG A 91 -16.99 -0.82 13.88
CA ARG A 91 -16.90 0.25 14.89
C ARG A 91 -17.71 1.49 14.49
N GLY A 92 -18.89 1.27 13.90
CA GLY A 92 -19.94 2.28 13.81
C GLY A 92 -19.49 3.68 13.39
N LEU A 93 -18.74 3.83 12.30
CA LEU A 93 -18.69 5.07 11.52
C LEU A 93 -18.00 4.82 10.18
N LEU A 94 -18.73 4.93 9.07
CA LEU A 94 -18.14 5.03 7.74
C LEU A 94 -17.63 6.46 7.57
N ILE A 95 -16.34 6.68 7.79
CA ILE A 95 -15.65 7.85 7.24
C ILE A 95 -14.50 7.34 6.37
N CYS A 96 -14.78 7.24 5.07
CA CYS A 96 -13.77 7.52 4.06
C CYS A 96 -14.20 8.83 3.41
N SER A 97 -13.57 9.94 3.80
CA SER A 97 -13.78 11.22 3.12
C SER A 97 -13.04 11.20 1.77
N PRO A 98 -13.71 11.49 0.64
CA PRO A 98 -13.07 11.60 -0.66
C PRO A 98 -12.92 13.09 -1.04
N ALA A 99 -11.96 13.81 -0.48
CA ALA A 99 -11.52 15.10 -1.01
C ALA A 99 -10.25 15.59 -0.29
N GLY A 100 -9.30 16.12 -1.07
CA GLY A 100 -7.94 16.38 -0.63
C GLY A 100 -7.75 17.47 0.43
N ALA A 101 -6.60 17.37 1.12
CA ALA A 101 -5.96 18.48 1.82
C ALA A 101 -4.42 18.32 1.74
N ARG A 102 -3.85 19.07 0.79
CA ARG A 102 -2.58 19.79 0.78
C ARG A 102 -1.30 19.15 1.36
N ILE A 103 -0.29 19.14 0.50
CA ILE A 103 1.13 19.24 0.87
C ILE A 103 1.35 20.49 1.74
N VAL A 104 1.91 20.30 2.95
CA VAL A 104 2.92 21.20 3.58
C VAL A 104 3.75 20.35 4.57
N PRO A 105 4.98 20.76 4.96
CA PRO A 105 6.20 20.01 4.72
C PRO A 105 6.76 19.31 5.97
N LEU A 106 7.83 18.54 5.73
CA LEU A 106 8.77 17.97 6.70
C LEU A 106 8.97 18.86 7.94
N THR A 107 8.44 18.42 9.08
CA THR A 107 9.12 18.31 10.38
C THR A 107 8.08 17.92 11.41
N GLY A 108 8.25 16.76 12.05
CA GLY A 108 7.28 16.27 13.03
C GLY A 108 7.20 14.77 13.05
N PHE A 109 8.26 14.15 13.54
CA PHE A 109 8.28 12.77 13.98
C PHE A 109 7.11 12.55 14.97
N CYS A 110 6.09 11.80 14.57
CA CYS A 110 5.04 11.34 15.49
C CYS A 110 5.06 9.81 15.49
N GLY A 111 5.84 9.28 16.44
CA GLY A 111 5.89 7.86 16.75
C GLY A 111 4.69 7.45 17.60
N CYS A 112 3.89 6.54 17.05
CA CYS A 112 2.86 5.75 17.73
C CYS A 112 2.72 4.46 16.88
N CYS A 113 2.88 3.23 17.32
CA CYS A 113 3.08 2.62 18.63
C CYS A 113 3.82 1.28 18.38
N TYR A 114 4.85 0.98 19.16
CA TYR A 114 5.33 -0.39 19.36
C TYR A 114 5.10 -0.68 20.85
N SER A 115 4.09 -1.48 21.17
CA SER A 115 3.90 -1.98 22.53
C SER A 115 4.51 -3.36 22.62
N ASN A 116 5.46 -3.53 23.54
CA ASN A 116 5.61 -4.73 24.37
C ASN A 116 6.70 -4.49 25.41
N GLY A 117 6.42 -4.85 26.67
CA GLY A 117 7.47 -5.10 27.66
C GLY A 117 7.38 -4.28 28.94
N SER A 118 6.60 -4.79 29.89
CA SER A 118 6.74 -4.50 31.32
C SER A 118 8.11 -4.99 31.82
N ALA A 119 8.90 -4.14 32.50
CA ALA A 119 9.73 -4.52 33.64
C ALA A 119 10.55 -3.31 34.18
N SER A 120 10.30 -3.02 35.45
CA SER A 120 11.20 -2.45 36.47
C SER A 120 12.70 -2.48 36.15
N GLY A 121 13.39 -1.34 36.28
CA GLY A 121 14.86 -1.29 36.26
C GLY A 121 15.39 0.13 36.43
N LYS A 122 16.22 0.32 37.45
CA LYS A 122 16.66 1.61 38.01
C LYS A 122 17.55 2.43 37.06
N ALA A 123 17.44 3.75 37.20
CA ALA A 123 18.33 4.73 36.62
C ALA A 123 19.78 4.52 37.08
N VAL A 124 20.72 4.46 36.15
CA VAL A 124 22.12 4.82 36.40
C VAL A 124 22.60 5.69 35.24
N ARG A 125 22.97 6.90 35.64
CA ARG A 125 23.63 7.97 34.90
C ARG A 125 25.07 7.54 34.58
N TRP A 126 25.50 7.69 33.32
CA TRP A 126 26.66 8.47 32.89
C TRP A 126 26.47 8.82 31.41
#